data_AF-A0A5E4NNI5-F1
#
_entry.id   AF-A0A5E4NNI5-F1
#
_cell.length_a   1.000
_cell.length_b   1.000
_cell.length_c   1.000
_cell.angle_alpha   90.00
_cell.angle_beta   90.00
_cell.angle_gamma   90.00
#
_symmetry.space_group_name_H-M   'P 1'
#
loop_
_entity.id
_entity.type
_entity.pdbx_description
1 polymer ?
#
loop_
_entity_poly.entity_id
_entity_poly.type
_entity_poly.pdbx_seq_one_letter_code
_entity_poly.pdbx_strand_id
1 'polypeptide(L)'
;MSAEQVKMVMDVIDATLRDPSKPWDKLFSWVETRTGVNRFRQLLIAVTGLSFLLLFDCGMIATVISNAIGFVYPAYTTIALMETPRKPASYAKSAVQATHKWLAYWPAFVVILIVEQHFGIILRFVPFYLLFKTLFLVWCIAPINNNGVATLYAELTPYLDLYFD
;
A
#
# COMPACT_ATOMS: atom_id res chain seq x y z
N MET A 1 -11.15 -18.94 -11.90
CA MET A 1 -11.17 -18.88 -10.42
C MET A 1 -12.36 -19.72 -9.96
N SER A 2 -12.12 -20.86 -9.29
CA SER A 2 -13.21 -21.74 -8.84
C SER A 2 -13.92 -21.14 -7.63
N ALA A 3 -15.20 -21.46 -7.43
CA ALA A 3 -15.99 -20.94 -6.29
C ALA A 3 -15.33 -21.24 -4.93
N GLU A 4 -14.56 -22.33 -4.85
CA GLU A 4 -13.77 -22.71 -3.67
C GLU A 4 -12.63 -21.73 -3.38
N GLN A 5 -11.93 -21.25 -4.41
CA GLN A 5 -10.87 -20.25 -4.26
C GLN A 5 -11.42 -18.92 -3.74
N VAL A 6 -12.59 -18.50 -4.24
CA VAL A 6 -13.28 -17.29 -3.78
C VAL A 6 -13.61 -17.41 -2.29
N LYS A 7 -14.21 -18.54 -1.89
CA LYS A 7 -14.60 -18.78 -0.50
C LYS A 7 -13.39 -18.83 0.43
N MET A 8 -12.32 -19.51 0.04
CA MET A 8 -11.07 -19.54 0.79
C MET A 8 -10.52 -18.13 1.04
N VAL A 9 -10.49 -17.27 0.02
CA VAL A 9 -10.02 -15.89 0.15
C VAL A 9 -10.91 -15.10 1.11
N MET A 10 -12.23 -15.24 1.00
CA MET A 10 -13.18 -14.58 1.90
C MET A 10 -12.95 -15.00 3.36
N ASP A 11 -12.75 -16.29 3.62
CA ASP A 11 -12.52 -16.82 4.96
C ASP A 11 -11.19 -16.31 5.54
N VAL A 12 -10.12 -16.26 4.72
CA VAL A 12 -8.81 -15.71 5.14
C VAL A 12 -8.91 -14.22 5.47
N ILE A 13 -9.66 -13.45 4.67
CA ILE A 13 -9.89 -12.02 4.94
C ILE A 13 -10.67 -11.85 6.24
N ASP A 14 -11.76 -12.57 6.45
CA ASP A 14 -12.57 -12.45 7.68
C ASP A 14 -11.75 -12.85 8.91
N ALA A 15 -10.94 -13.91 8.82
CA ALA A 15 -10.02 -14.30 9.87
C ALA A 15 -8.99 -13.19 10.18
N THR A 16 -8.42 -12.55 9.15
CA THR A 16 -7.44 -11.46 9.30
C THR A 16 -8.07 -10.19 9.87
N LEU A 17 -9.33 -9.91 9.54
CA LEU A 17 -10.09 -8.77 10.08
C LEU A 17 -10.45 -8.94 11.56
N ARG A 18 -10.47 -10.19 12.05
CA ARG A 18 -10.75 -10.55 13.45
C ARG A 18 -9.49 -10.75 14.30
N ASP A 19 -8.31 -10.54 13.74
CA ASP A 19 -7.05 -10.70 14.45
C ASP A 19 -6.79 -9.52 15.41
N PRO A 20 -6.84 -9.74 16.75
CA PRO A 20 -6.69 -8.68 17.74
C PRO A 20 -5.26 -8.11 17.82
N SER A 21 -4.28 -8.76 17.20
CA SER A 21 -2.90 -8.27 17.16
C SER A 21 -2.73 -7.09 16.20
N LYS A 22 -3.70 -6.85 15.31
CA LYS A 22 -3.60 -5.86 14.24
C LYS A 22 -4.18 -4.51 14.64
N PRO A 23 -3.64 -3.40 14.12
CA PRO A 23 -4.08 -2.06 14.51
C PRO A 23 -5.53 -1.75 14.08
N TRP A 24 -6.04 -2.43 13.05
CA TRP A 24 -7.39 -2.22 12.54
C TRP A 24 -8.49 -2.90 13.37
N ASP A 25 -8.18 -3.90 14.20
CA ASP A 25 -9.17 -4.63 15.00
C ASP A 25 -9.98 -3.72 15.92
N LYS A 26 -9.34 -2.75 16.57
CA LYS A 26 -10.00 -1.77 17.44
C LYS A 26 -11.01 -0.92 16.68
N LEU A 27 -10.70 -0.53 15.45
CA LEU A 27 -11.60 0.26 14.61
C LEU A 27 -12.79 -0.59 14.16
N PHE A 28 -12.52 -1.78 13.61
CA PHE A 28 -13.58 -2.67 13.11
C PHE A 28 -14.49 -3.17 14.23
N SER A 29 -13.96 -3.50 15.41
CA SER A 29 -14.77 -3.87 16.58
C SER A 29 -15.60 -2.70 17.09
N TRP A 30 -15.06 -1.48 17.13
CA TRP A 30 -15.82 -0.29 17.50
C TRP A 30 -16.98 -0.02 16.52
N VAL A 31 -16.74 -0.14 15.21
CA VAL A 31 -17.81 0.02 14.20
C VAL A 31 -18.83 -1.12 14.30
N GLU A 32 -18.38 -2.37 14.50
CA GLU A 32 -19.23 -3.55 14.63
C GLU A 32 -20.16 -3.45 15.84
N THR A 33 -19.64 -3.03 17.00
CA THR A 33 -20.45 -2.84 18.23
C THR A 33 -21.51 -1.74 18.09
N ARG A 34 -21.31 -0.76 17.21
CA ARG A 34 -22.27 0.33 16.95
C ARG A 34 -23.29 0.00 15.87
N THR A 35 -22.87 -0.68 14.82
CA THR A 35 -23.68 -0.88 13.60
C THR A 35 -24.27 -2.27 13.47
N GLY A 36 -23.72 -3.27 14.18
CA GLY A 36 -24.08 -4.69 14.03
C GLY A 36 -23.67 -5.30 12.68
N VAL A 37 -22.90 -4.59 11.86
CA VAL A 37 -22.49 -5.03 10.52
C VAL A 37 -21.21 -5.87 10.62
N ASN A 38 -21.16 -7.02 9.94
CA ASN A 38 -19.97 -7.87 9.85
C ASN A 38 -18.74 -7.12 9.28
N ARG A 39 -17.56 -7.37 9.84
CA ARG A 39 -16.29 -6.71 9.47
C ARG A 39 -15.94 -6.83 7.98
N PHE A 40 -16.17 -8.00 7.37
CA PHE A 40 -15.97 -8.18 5.94
C PHE A 40 -16.82 -7.21 5.10
N ARG A 41 -18.09 -7.01 5.47
CA ARG A 41 -18.97 -6.06 4.78
C ARG A 41 -18.53 -4.61 5.04
N GLN A 42 -18.04 -4.29 6.23
CA GLN A 42 -17.46 -2.97 6.52
C GLN A 42 -16.25 -2.68 5.63
N LEU A 43 -15.36 -3.66 5.43
CA LEU A 43 -14.22 -3.55 4.52
C LEU A 43 -14.69 -3.27 3.09
N LEU A 44 -15.68 -4.03 2.58
CA LEU A 44 -16.22 -3.81 1.24
C LEU A 44 -16.81 -2.41 1.06
N ILE A 45 -17.54 -1.91 2.06
CA ILE A 45 -18.07 -0.53 2.05
C ILE A 45 -16.93 0.48 2.03
N ALA A 46 -15.89 0.30 2.85
CA ALA A 46 -14.74 1.18 2.90
C ALA A 46 -13.96 1.21 1.57
N VAL A 47 -13.70 0.04 0.97
CA VAL A 47 -13.00 -0.07 -0.32
C VAL A 47 -13.82 0.54 -1.46
N THR A 48 -15.13 0.29 -1.47
CA THR A 48 -16.03 0.85 -2.50
C THR A 48 -16.14 2.37 -2.34
N GLY A 49 -16.29 2.86 -1.11
CA GLY A 49 -16.33 4.29 -0.80
C GLY A 49 -15.03 5.00 -1.14
N LEU A 50 -13.88 4.39 -0.83
CA LEU A 50 -12.57 4.91 -1.21
C LEU A 50 -12.42 4.96 -2.74
N SER A 51 -12.83 3.90 -3.44
CA SER A 51 -12.81 3.87 -4.91
C SER A 51 -13.67 4.99 -5.49
N PHE A 52 -14.89 5.19 -4.97
CA PHE A 52 -15.76 6.29 -5.37
C PHE A 52 -15.09 7.67 -5.13
N LEU A 53 -14.53 7.90 -3.94
CA LEU A 53 -13.82 9.14 -3.63
C LEU A 53 -12.67 9.44 -4.60
N LEU A 54 -11.93 8.41 -5.02
CA LEU A 54 -10.83 8.54 -5.98
C LEU A 54 -11.31 8.70 -7.43
N LEU A 55 -12.47 8.14 -7.79
CA LEU A 55 -13.05 8.22 -9.13
C LEU A 55 -13.65 9.61 -9.43
N PHE A 56 -14.33 10.19 -8.44
CA PHE A 56 -15.05 11.46 -8.62
C PHE A 56 -14.21 12.70 -8.35
N ASP A 57 -12.91 12.52 -8.05
CA ASP A 57 -11.95 13.58 -7.71
C ASP A 57 -12.62 14.69 -6.90
N CYS A 58 -12.99 14.38 -5.65
CA CYS A 58 -13.60 15.31 -4.69
C CYS A 58 -12.61 16.42 -4.23
N GLY A 59 -11.83 16.98 -5.17
CA GLY A 59 -10.83 18.00 -4.96
C GLY A 59 -9.62 17.50 -4.17
N MET A 60 -9.02 18.41 -3.39
CA MET A 60 -7.79 18.15 -2.66
C MET A 60 -7.87 16.95 -1.70
N ILE A 61 -9.06 16.60 -1.22
CA ILE A 61 -9.26 15.50 -0.27
C ILE A 61 -8.84 14.16 -0.88
N ALA A 62 -9.22 13.87 -2.14
CA ALA A 62 -8.89 12.62 -2.80
C ALA A 62 -7.37 12.48 -3.03
N THR A 63 -6.72 13.59 -3.39
CA THR A 63 -5.26 13.66 -3.57
C THR A 63 -4.53 13.44 -2.24
N VAL A 64 -4.97 14.09 -1.16
CA VAL A 64 -4.39 13.92 0.18
C VAL A 64 -4.54 12.49 0.66
N ILE A 65 -5.71 11.88 0.49
CA ILE A 65 -5.96 10.48 0.87
C ILE A 65 -5.05 9.53 0.07
N SER A 66 -4.94 9.70 -1.25
CA SER A 66 -4.06 8.88 -2.08
C SER A 66 -2.59 8.98 -1.65
N ASN A 67 -2.10 10.20 -1.39
CA ASN A 67 -0.74 10.42 -0.91
C ASN A 67 -0.52 9.85 0.50
N ALA A 68 -1.51 9.97 1.39
CA ALA A 68 -1.45 9.37 2.72
C ALA A 68 -1.39 7.83 2.65
N ILE A 69 -2.14 7.19 1.74
CA ILE A 69 -2.06 5.75 1.51
C ILE A 69 -0.65 5.34 1.07
N GLY A 70 -0.06 6.09 0.14
CA GLY A 70 1.31 5.87 -0.31
C GLY A 70 2.39 6.14 0.76
N PHE A 71 2.08 6.93 1.78
CA PHE A 71 3.07 7.37 2.76
C PHE A 71 3.02 6.59 4.08
N VAL A 72 1.82 6.47 4.68
CA VAL A 72 1.68 6.11 6.11
C VAL A 72 2.17 4.70 6.42
N TYR A 73 1.79 3.70 5.61
CA TYR A 73 2.20 2.32 5.87
C TYR A 73 3.70 2.08 5.62
N PRO A 74 4.28 2.52 4.49
CA PRO A 74 5.73 2.46 4.27
C PRO A 74 6.54 3.23 5.31
N ALA A 75 6.07 4.39 5.75
CA ALA A 75 6.73 5.17 6.80
C ALA A 75 6.73 4.43 8.14
N TYR A 76 5.59 3.90 8.56
CA TYR A 76 5.48 3.10 9.79
C TYR A 76 6.41 1.89 9.77
N THR A 77 6.42 1.13 8.68
CA THR A 77 7.27 -0.05 8.55
C THR A 77 8.75 0.29 8.49
N THR A 78 9.13 1.38 7.82
CA THR A 78 10.52 1.88 7.80
C THR A 78 10.98 2.23 9.21
N ILE A 79 10.19 2.99 9.97
CA ILE A 79 10.53 3.38 11.36
C ILE A 79 10.62 2.14 12.26
N ALA A 80 9.65 1.22 12.18
CA ALA A 80 9.66 -0.02 12.96
C ALA A 80 10.89 -0.91 12.67
N LEU A 81 11.39 -0.90 11.43
CA LEU A 81 12.61 -1.61 11.03
C LEU A 81 13.89 -0.92 11.53
N MET A 82 13.87 0.40 11.71
CA MET A 82 15.00 1.14 12.27
C MET A 82 15.12 0.93 13.79
N GLU A 83 14.00 0.74 14.48
CA GLU A 83 13.95 0.49 15.93
C GLU A 83 14.31 -0.96 16.33
N THR A 84 14.75 -1.81 15.39
CA THR A 84 15.03 -3.24 15.65
C THR A 84 16.48 -3.68 15.95
N PRO A 85 17.44 -2.85 16.41
CA PRO A 85 18.86 -3.24 16.52
C PRO A 85 19.20 -4.28 17.63
N ARG A 86 18.21 -4.93 18.27
CA ARG A 86 18.42 -5.84 19.42
C ARG A 86 18.15 -7.33 19.14
N LYS A 87 17.97 -7.72 17.88
CA LYS A 87 17.58 -9.08 17.48
C LYS A 87 18.76 -9.88 16.90
N PRO A 88 18.73 -11.23 16.93
CA PRO A 88 19.87 -12.10 16.56
C PRO A 88 20.40 -11.84 15.14
N ALA A 89 21.64 -12.24 14.85
CA ALA A 89 22.33 -11.96 13.58
C ALA A 89 21.55 -12.38 12.31
N SER A 90 20.74 -13.44 12.38
CA SER A 90 19.84 -13.84 11.28
C SER A 90 18.70 -12.84 11.06
N TYR A 91 18.16 -12.26 12.14
CA TYR A 91 17.14 -11.22 12.07
C TYR A 91 17.69 -9.92 11.48
N ALA A 92 18.91 -9.53 11.86
CA ALA A 92 19.55 -8.32 11.35
C ALA A 92 19.69 -8.34 9.81
N LYS A 93 20.07 -9.49 9.22
CA LYS A 93 20.11 -9.64 7.75
C LYS A 93 18.74 -9.45 7.10
N SER A 94 17.69 -10.03 7.68
CA SER A 94 16.31 -9.86 7.16
C SER A 94 15.81 -8.43 7.29
N ALA A 95 16.17 -7.74 8.37
CA ALA A 95 15.81 -6.35 8.60
C ALA A 95 16.51 -5.43 7.58
N VAL A 96 17.79 -5.67 7.28
CA VAL A 96 18.52 -4.93 6.24
C VAL A 96 17.88 -5.13 4.86
N GLN A 97 17.54 -6.36 4.48
CA GLN A 97 16.84 -6.64 3.21
C GLN A 97 15.47 -5.96 3.15
N ALA A 98 14.71 -6.00 4.24
CA ALA A 98 13.42 -5.32 4.34
C ALA A 98 13.59 -3.78 4.22
N THR A 99 14.62 -3.21 4.85
CA THR A 99 14.96 -1.79 4.72
C THR A 99 15.32 -1.43 3.28
N HIS A 100 16.10 -2.26 2.57
CA HIS A 100 16.43 -2.02 1.17
C HIS A 100 15.18 -1.97 0.28
N LYS A 101 14.19 -2.83 0.53
CA LYS A 101 12.90 -2.80 -0.19
C LYS A 101 12.19 -1.45 0.00
N TRP A 102 12.08 -0.97 1.23
CA TRP A 102 11.43 0.33 1.50
C TRP A 102 12.25 1.50 0.96
N LEU A 103 13.57 1.40 0.99
CA LEU A 103 14.44 2.41 0.40
C LEU A 103 14.27 2.50 -1.12
N ALA A 104 14.07 1.37 -1.81
CA ALA A 104 13.77 1.33 -3.24
C ALA A 104 12.36 1.85 -3.58
N TYR A 105 11.42 1.81 -2.64
CA TYR A 105 10.06 2.35 -2.80
C TYR A 105 10.03 3.88 -2.84
N TRP A 106 10.80 4.54 -1.97
CA TRP A 106 10.76 6.00 -1.81
C TRP A 106 11.05 6.80 -3.10
N PRO A 107 12.05 6.44 -3.94
CA PRO A 107 12.24 7.10 -5.23
C PRO A 107 11.01 7.06 -6.13
N ALA A 108 10.34 5.91 -6.24
CA ALA A 108 9.13 5.77 -7.05
C ALA A 108 7.99 6.65 -6.51
N PHE A 109 7.83 6.71 -5.19
CA PHE A 109 6.84 7.58 -4.53
C PHE A 109 7.14 9.06 -4.79
N VAL A 110 8.39 9.50 -4.64
CA VAL A 110 8.79 10.90 -4.83
C VAL A 110 8.63 11.34 -6.28
N VAL A 111 8.97 10.50 -7.27
CA VAL A 111 8.73 10.81 -8.69
C VAL A 111 7.25 11.09 -8.95
N ILE A 112 6.35 10.28 -8.38
CA ILE A 112 4.90 10.51 -8.51
C ILE A 112 4.49 11.85 -7.90
N LEU A 113 5.03 12.20 -6.72
CA LEU A 113 4.75 13.49 -6.08
C LEU A 113 5.26 14.67 -6.92
N ILE A 114 6.47 14.57 -7.48
CA ILE A 114 7.04 15.61 -8.35
C ILE A 114 6.16 15.78 -9.59
N VAL A 115 5.80 14.68 -10.25
CA VAL A 115 4.92 14.70 -11.44
C VAL A 115 3.58 15.33 -11.08
N GLU A 116 2.99 14.97 -9.95
CA GLU A 116 1.71 15.54 -9.51
C GLU A 116 1.81 17.05 -9.21
N GLN A 117 2.89 17.50 -8.58
CA GLN A 117 3.09 18.91 -8.28
C GLN A 117 3.24 19.76 -9.55
N HIS A 118 3.90 19.25 -10.58
CA HIS A 118 4.18 20.00 -11.81
C HIS A 118 3.07 19.85 -12.86
N PHE A 119 2.46 18.66 -12.97
CA PHE A 119 1.46 18.34 -13.99
C PHE A 119 0.04 18.21 -13.42
N GLY A 120 -0.20 18.60 -12.16
CA GLY A 120 -1.49 18.40 -11.48
C GLY A 120 -2.71 18.93 -12.24
N ILE A 121 -2.58 20.08 -12.92
CA ILE A 121 -3.66 20.63 -13.77
C ILE A 121 -3.97 19.69 -14.94
N ILE A 122 -2.96 19.15 -15.61
CA ILE A 122 -3.12 18.25 -16.76
C ILE A 122 -3.68 16.91 -16.30
N LEU A 123 -3.15 16.38 -15.19
CA LEU A 123 -3.56 15.10 -14.60
C LEU A 123 -5.03 15.11 -14.15
N ARG A 124 -5.56 16.27 -13.78
CA ARG A 124 -6.99 16.42 -13.44
C ARG A 124 -7.92 16.20 -14.63
N PHE A 125 -7.45 16.42 -15.86
CA PHE A 125 -8.21 16.09 -17.07
C PHE A 125 -8.12 14.62 -17.46
N VAL A 126 -7.17 13.86 -16.88
CA VAL A 126 -7.05 12.43 -17.11
C VAL A 126 -8.04 11.70 -16.18
N PRO A 127 -9.10 11.08 -16.73
CA PRO A 127 -10.07 10.37 -15.91
C PRO A 127 -9.39 9.21 -15.18
N PHE A 128 -9.81 8.96 -13.93
CA PHE A 128 -9.33 7.86 -13.09
C PHE A 128 -7.84 7.88 -12.74
N TYR A 129 -7.11 8.97 -13.02
CA TYR A 129 -5.69 9.11 -12.68
C TYR A 129 -5.40 8.79 -11.21
N LEU A 130 -6.19 9.37 -10.28
CA LEU A 130 -6.02 9.15 -8.84
C LEU A 130 -6.23 7.69 -8.43
N LEU A 131 -7.15 6.98 -9.10
CA LEU A 131 -7.36 5.55 -8.86
C LEU A 131 -6.16 4.74 -9.34
N PHE A 132 -5.70 4.95 -10.58
CA PHE A 132 -4.54 4.23 -11.12
C PHE A 132 -3.27 4.48 -10.33
N LYS A 133 -3.01 5.73 -9.96
CA LYS A 133 -1.90 6.10 -9.08
C LYS A 133 -1.99 5.34 -7.75
N THR A 134 -3.16 5.36 -7.10
CA THR A 134 -3.33 4.69 -5.81
C THR A 134 -3.15 3.18 -5.93
N LEU A 135 -3.69 2.55 -6.99
CA LEU A 135 -3.49 1.13 -7.26
C LEU A 135 -2.02 0.78 -7.49
N PHE A 136 -1.30 1.62 -8.25
CA PHE A 136 0.13 1.47 -8.48
C PHE A 136 0.91 1.55 -7.15
N LEU A 137 0.62 2.53 -6.30
CA LEU A 137 1.25 2.66 -4.99
C LEU A 137 0.95 1.44 -4.09
N VAL A 138 -0.30 0.98 -4.06
CA VAL A 138 -0.69 -0.22 -3.31
C VAL A 138 0.07 -1.46 -3.82
N TRP A 139 0.23 -1.60 -5.13
CA TRP A 139 1.00 -2.71 -5.72
C TRP A 139 2.49 -2.65 -5.36
N CYS A 140 3.08 -1.45 -5.33
CA CYS A 140 4.45 -1.23 -4.88
C CYS A 140 4.66 -1.58 -3.40
N ILE A 141 3.66 -1.33 -2.56
CA ILE A 141 3.69 -1.61 -1.12
C ILE A 141 3.39 -3.08 -0.80
N ALA A 142 2.66 -3.77 -1.68
CA ALA A 142 2.14 -5.10 -1.42
C ALA A 142 3.24 -6.11 -0.98
N PRO A 143 2.97 -6.95 0.03
CA PRO A 143 3.89 -7.98 0.50
C PRO A 143 3.85 -9.23 -0.40
N ILE A 144 4.05 -9.02 -1.70
CA ILE A 144 4.07 -10.08 -2.72
C ILE A 144 5.46 -10.19 -3.35
N ASN A 145 5.78 -11.37 -3.89
CA ASN A 145 7.08 -11.62 -4.55
C ASN A 145 7.30 -10.69 -5.75
N ASN A 146 6.26 -10.51 -6.58
CA ASN A 146 6.26 -9.57 -7.70
C ASN A 146 5.66 -8.21 -7.30
N ASN A 147 6.25 -7.58 -6.27
CA ASN A 147 5.86 -6.23 -5.90
C ASN A 147 6.40 -5.22 -6.92
N GLY A 148 5.69 -4.12 -7.15
CA GLY A 148 6.02 -3.20 -8.24
C GLY A 148 7.44 -2.63 -8.16
N VAL A 149 7.96 -2.41 -6.96
CA VAL A 149 9.33 -1.89 -6.75
C VAL A 149 10.38 -2.94 -7.13
N ALA A 150 10.18 -4.20 -6.76
CA ALA A 150 11.10 -5.29 -7.10
C ALA A 150 11.12 -5.54 -8.61
N THR A 151 9.96 -5.46 -9.27
CA THR A 151 9.87 -5.55 -10.74
C THR A 151 10.63 -4.39 -11.40
N LEU A 152 10.39 -3.15 -10.94
CA LEU A 152 11.08 -1.97 -11.47
C LEU A 152 12.59 -2.04 -11.25
N TYR A 153 13.02 -2.50 -10.07
CA TYR A 153 14.44 -2.66 -9.76
C TYR A 153 15.10 -3.68 -10.66
N ALA A 154 14.48 -4.85 -10.86
CA ALA A 154 14.99 -5.90 -11.74
C ALA A 154 15.16 -5.43 -13.20
N GLU A 155 14.27 -4.57 -13.69
CA GLU A 155 14.37 -3.98 -15.03
C GLU A 155 15.43 -2.87 -15.12
N LEU A 156 15.72 -2.17 -14.02
CA LEU A 156 16.72 -1.10 -13.95
C LEU A 156 18.15 -1.63 -13.73
N THR A 157 18.31 -2.77 -13.04
CA THR A 157 19.62 -3.37 -12.73
C THR A 157 20.56 -3.47 -13.95
N PRO A 158 20.14 -3.98 -15.12
CA PRO A 158 21.02 -4.11 -16.29
C PRO A 158 21.58 -2.76 -16.78
N TYR A 159 20.82 -1.67 -16.63
CA TYR A 159 21.27 -0.34 -17.04
C TYR A 159 22.23 0.29 -16.03
N LEU A 160 22.03 0.00 -14.76
CA LEU A 160 22.90 0.48 -13.68
C LEU A 160 24.25 -0.22 -13.72
N ASP A 161 24.26 -1.54 -13.92
CA ASP A 161 25.51 -2.32 -14.01
C ASP A 161 26.39 -1.80 -15.16
N LEU A 162 25.80 -1.43 -16.30
CA LEU A 162 26.53 -0.85 -17.44
C LEU A 162 27.10 0.56 -17.19
N TYR A 163 26.61 1.29 -16.18
CA TYR A 163 27.09 2.64 -15.84
C TYR A 163 28.11 2.64 -14.69
N PHE A 164 28.05 1.62 -13.81
CA PHE A 164 28.89 1.53 -12.62
C PHE A 164 30.02 0.49 -12.71
N ASP A 165 30.12 -0.24 -13.83
CA ASP A 165 31.31 -1.01 -14.26
C ASP A 165 32.31 -0.14 -15.03
#